data_AF-A0A920QJI9-F1
#
_entry.id   AF-A0A920QJI9-F1
#
_cell.length_a   1.000
_cell.length_b   1.000
_cell.length_c   1.000
_cell.angle_alpha   90.00
_cell.angle_beta   90.00
_cell.angle_gamma   90.00
#
_symmetry.space_group_name_H-M   'P 1'
#
loop_
_entity.id
_entity.type
_entity.pdbx_description
1 polymer ?
#
loop_
_entity_poly.entity_id
_entity_poly.type
_entity_poly.pdbx_seq_one_letter_code
_entity_poly.pdbx_strand_id
1 'polypeptide(L)'
;MRKSLEKALHADEPGLLKTTDPRHFNGRNTPPLEMVKGQRIHSASPYPDFDGNTVDLDREMAKMAENQLMYNASIRMLTHQFRMLKTAITEGR
;
A
#
# COMPACT_ATOMS: atom_id res chain seq x y z
N MET A 1 34.34 -19.63 5.02
CA MET A 1 33.41 -18.48 5.07
C MET A 1 34.13 -17.14 5.18
N ARG A 2 35.02 -16.92 6.17
CA ARG A 2 35.80 -15.66 6.28
C ARG A 2 36.75 -15.39 5.10
N LYS A 3 37.55 -16.38 4.69
CA LYS A 3 38.48 -16.28 3.54
C LYS A 3 37.77 -16.04 2.20
N SER A 4 36.58 -16.62 2.01
CA SER A 4 35.77 -16.42 0.80
C SER A 4 35.15 -15.02 0.76
N LEU A 5 34.87 -14.42 1.92
CA LEU A 5 34.36 -13.06 2.03
C LEU A 5 35.45 -12.02 1.74
N GLU A 6 36.64 -12.18 2.33
CA GLU A 6 37.80 -11.31 2.02
C GLU A 6 38.14 -11.30 0.53
N LYS A 7 38.11 -12.48 -0.11
CA LYS A 7 38.33 -12.58 -1.56
C LYS A 7 37.27 -11.83 -2.39
N ALA A 8 36.02 -11.80 -1.93
CA ALA A 8 34.93 -11.11 -2.63
C ALA A 8 34.97 -9.59 -2.43
N LEU A 9 35.45 -9.11 -1.28
CA LEU A 9 35.64 -7.69 -0.98
C LEU A 9 36.71 -7.04 -1.86
N HIS A 10 37.69 -7.82 -2.32
CA HIS A 10 38.80 -7.36 -3.15
C HIS A 10 38.68 -7.81 -4.62
N ALA A 11 37.50 -8.29 -5.04
CA ALA A 11 37.28 -8.70 -6.42
C ALA A 11 36.80 -7.51 -7.27
N ASP A 12 37.50 -7.24 -8.37
CA ASP A 12 37.14 -6.18 -9.32
C ASP A 12 35.86 -6.52 -10.11
N GLU A 13 35.53 -7.82 -10.24
CA GLU A 13 34.32 -8.30 -10.90
C GLU A 13 33.39 -9.02 -9.92
N PRO A 14 32.06 -8.81 -10.01
CA PRO A 14 31.08 -9.53 -9.19
C PRO A 14 31.21 -11.04 -9.37
N GLY A 15 31.61 -11.74 -8.31
CA GLY A 15 31.72 -13.20 -8.32
C GLY A 15 30.36 -13.91 -8.46
N LEU A 16 30.38 -15.13 -9.00
CA LEU A 16 29.19 -15.97 -9.11
C LEU A 16 28.55 -16.21 -7.74
N LEU A 17 27.26 -15.89 -7.62
CA LEU A 17 26.47 -16.17 -6.42
C LEU A 17 25.88 -17.57 -6.50
N LYS A 18 25.94 -18.31 -5.39
CA LYS A 18 25.28 -19.61 -5.28
C LYS A 18 23.77 -19.38 -5.13
N THR A 19 23.00 -19.71 -6.15
CA THR A 19 21.54 -19.62 -6.12
C THR A 19 20.90 -20.93 -5.68
N THR A 20 19.90 -20.86 -4.81
CA THR A 20 19.07 -22.01 -4.40
C THR A 20 17.83 -22.18 -5.27
N ASP A 21 17.40 -21.11 -5.95
CA ASP A 21 16.23 -21.08 -6.84
C ASP A 21 16.61 -20.40 -8.16
N PRO A 22 16.11 -20.88 -9.32
CA PRO A 22 16.38 -20.28 -10.63
C PRO A 22 15.95 -18.81 -10.78
N ARG A 23 15.03 -18.32 -9.95
CA ARG A 23 14.57 -16.91 -9.95
C ARG A 23 15.49 -15.97 -9.17
N HIS A 24 16.46 -16.48 -8.42
CA HIS A 24 17.37 -15.66 -7.64
C HIS A 24 18.45 -15.01 -8.51
N PHE A 25 18.95 -13.86 -8.05
CA PHE A 25 20.09 -13.20 -8.68
C PHE A 25 21.34 -14.08 -8.59
N ASN A 26 21.87 -14.45 -9.75
CA ASN A 26 23.03 -15.34 -9.88
C ASN A 26 24.36 -14.59 -10.06
N GLY A 27 24.34 -13.26 -10.05
CA GLY A 27 25.52 -12.40 -10.23
C GLY A 27 26.11 -12.37 -11.64
N ARG A 28 25.64 -13.22 -12.57
CA ARG A 28 26.24 -13.41 -13.91
C ARG A 28 26.07 -12.24 -14.87
N ASN A 29 24.98 -11.48 -14.73
CA ASN A 29 24.61 -10.40 -15.65
C ASN A 29 24.52 -9.05 -14.92
N THR A 30 25.37 -8.84 -13.92
CA THR A 30 25.41 -7.56 -13.21
C THR A 30 26.30 -6.59 -14.00
N PRO A 31 25.77 -5.46 -14.51
CA PRO A 31 26.59 -4.46 -15.16
C PRO A 31 27.62 -3.90 -14.15
N PRO A 32 28.83 -3.54 -14.60
CA PRO A 32 29.82 -2.87 -13.77
C PRO A 32 29.19 -1.66 -13.06
N LEU A 33 29.56 -1.43 -11.80
CA LEU A 33 28.99 -0.34 -10.97
C LEU A 33 29.13 1.03 -11.64
N GLU A 34 30.19 1.23 -12.43
CA GLU A 34 30.47 2.43 -13.22
C GLU A 34 29.40 2.74 -14.28
N MET A 35 28.69 1.71 -14.76
CA MET A 35 27.63 1.84 -15.77
C MET A 35 26.24 2.08 -15.15
N VAL A 36 26.11 1.95 -13.83
CA VAL A 36 24.84 2.13 -13.11
C VAL A 36 24.66 3.60 -12.75
N LYS A 37 23.79 4.31 -13.49
CA LYS A 37 23.36 5.66 -13.13
C LYS A 37 22.09 5.58 -12.30
N GLY A 38 22.13 6.16 -11.09
CA GLY A 38 20.93 6.28 -10.25
C GLY A 38 19.89 7.17 -10.93
N GLN A 39 18.75 6.59 -11.29
CA GLN A 39 17.59 7.35 -11.77
C GLN A 39 16.72 7.73 -10.57
N ARG A 40 16.57 9.03 -10.31
CA ARG A 40 15.61 9.51 -9.32
C ARG A 40 14.22 9.53 -9.95
N ILE A 41 13.41 8.52 -9.65
CA ILE A 41 12.01 8.47 -10.06
C ILE A 41 11.23 9.41 -9.13
N HIS A 42 10.82 10.56 -9.67
CA HIS A 42 9.88 11.45 -9.00
C HIS A 42 8.46 10.96 -9.25
N SER A 43 7.98 10.00 -8.44
CA SER A 43 6.55 9.68 -8.44
C SER A 43 5.81 10.78 -7.68
N ALA A 44 4.71 11.28 -8.26
CA ALA A 44 3.82 12.25 -7.62
C ALA A 44 2.97 11.64 -6.49
N SER A 45 3.36 10.47 -5.96
CA SER A 45 2.69 9.82 -4.84
C SER A 45 3.42 10.22 -3.55
N PRO A 46 2.74 10.80 -2.55
CA PRO A 46 3.37 11.15 -1.28
C PRO A 46 3.89 9.93 -0.50
N TYR A 47 3.47 8.71 -0.87
CA TYR A 47 3.99 7.47 -0.32
C TYR A 47 4.12 6.42 -1.43
N PRO A 48 5.33 6.18 -1.93
CA PRO A 48 5.68 4.92 -2.54
C PRO A 48 6.34 4.08 -1.43
N ASP A 49 5.54 3.39 -0.63
CA ASP A 49 6.08 2.16 -0.05
C ASP A 49 6.54 1.29 -1.23
N PHE A 50 7.63 0.55 -1.02
CA PHE A 50 8.33 -0.21 -2.08
C PHE A 50 7.46 -1.27 -2.78
N ASP A 51 6.21 -1.47 -2.34
CA ASP A 51 5.22 -2.39 -2.89
C ASP A 51 4.25 -1.76 -3.91
N GLY A 52 4.29 -0.44 -4.10
CA GLY A 52 3.41 0.27 -5.04
C GLY A 52 1.96 0.42 -4.56
N ASN A 53 1.69 0.22 -3.27
CA ASN A 53 0.35 0.39 -2.73
C ASN A 53 0.05 1.88 -2.51
N THR A 54 -1.12 2.35 -3.00
CA THR A 54 -1.54 3.77 -2.93
C THR A 54 -2.63 3.99 -1.87
N VAL A 55 -2.94 2.97 -1.07
CA VAL A 55 -3.98 3.03 -0.05
C VAL A 55 -3.45 3.77 1.17
N ASP A 56 -3.98 4.97 1.39
CA ASP A 56 -3.73 5.76 2.59
C ASP A 56 -4.73 5.35 3.68
N LEU A 57 -4.22 4.78 4.78
CA LEU A 57 -5.02 4.27 5.88
C LEU A 57 -5.88 5.37 6.52
N ASP A 58 -5.32 6.55 6.74
CA ASP A 58 -6.04 7.66 7.39
C ASP A 58 -7.18 8.15 6.52
N ARG A 59 -6.95 8.23 5.21
CA ARG A 59 -7.97 8.58 4.22
C ARG A 59 -9.10 7.55 4.18
N GLU A 60 -8.78 6.26 4.16
CA GLU A 60 -9.80 5.21 4.11
C GLU A 60 -10.59 5.11 5.43
N MET A 61 -9.95 5.33 6.59
CA MET A 61 -10.64 5.43 7.87
C MET A 61 -11.61 6.62 7.93
N ALA A 62 -11.21 7.79 7.40
CA ALA A 62 -12.08 8.96 7.34
C ALA A 62 -13.33 8.70 6.49
N LYS A 63 -13.18 8.08 5.31
CA LYS A 63 -14.31 7.67 4.46
C LYS A 63 -15.22 6.65 5.15
N MET A 64 -14.66 5.71 5.90
CA MET A 64 -15.45 4.73 6.65
C MET A 64 -16.31 5.41 7.73
N ALA A 65 -15.72 6.37 8.45
CA ALA A 65 -16.45 7.16 9.45
C ALA A 65 -17.57 8.01 8.82
N GLU A 66 -17.31 8.62 7.65
CA GLU A 66 -18.31 9.36 6.88
C GLU A 66 -19.49 8.46 6.48
N ASN A 67 -19.21 7.29 5.91
CA ASN A 67 -20.24 6.33 5.52
C ASN A 67 -21.10 5.91 6.72
N GLN A 68 -20.48 5.66 7.88
CA GLN A 68 -21.19 5.29 9.08
C GLN A 68 -22.10 6.42 9.59
N LEU A 69 -21.64 7.67 9.51
CA LEU A 69 -22.43 8.83 9.88
C LEU A 69 -23.63 9.01 8.96
N MET A 70 -23.43 8.93 7.64
CA MET A 70 -24.49 9.05 6.65
C MET A 70 -25.55 7.95 6.81
N TYR A 71 -25.12 6.70 7.03
CA TYR A 71 -26.02 5.58 7.28
C TYR A 71 -26.90 5.83 8.51
N ASN A 72 -26.28 6.20 9.64
CA ASN A 72 -27.01 6.47 10.88
C ASN A 72 -27.99 7.64 10.73
N ALA A 73 -27.59 8.71 10.03
CA ALA A 73 -28.47 9.84 9.75
C ALA A 73 -29.68 9.41 8.90
N SER A 74 -29.45 8.60 7.88
CA SER A 74 -30.49 8.10 6.97
C SER A 74 -31.52 7.25 7.72
N ILE A 75 -31.07 6.33 8.57
CA ILE A 75 -31.96 5.52 9.42
C ILE A 75 -32.78 6.41 10.36
N ARG A 76 -32.15 7.40 11.02
CA ARG A 76 -32.87 8.34 11.90
C ARG A 76 -33.95 9.12 11.16
N MET A 77 -33.66 9.59 9.94
CA MET A 77 -34.63 10.29 9.10
C MET A 77 -35.80 9.38 8.72
N LEU A 78 -35.53 8.14 8.32
CA LEU A 78 -36.57 7.17 7.98
C LEU A 78 -37.46 6.85 9.19
N THR A 79 -36.87 6.58 10.35
CA THR A 79 -37.62 6.36 11.60
C THR A 79 -38.50 7.55 11.95
N HIS A 80 -37.99 8.78 11.78
CA HIS A 80 -38.76 9.99 12.03
C HIS A 80 -39.97 10.10 11.09
N GLN A 81 -39.79 9.83 9.79
CA GLN A 81 -40.89 9.83 8.82
C GLN A 81 -41.97 8.82 9.17
N PHE A 82 -41.61 7.59 9.52
CA PHE A 82 -42.59 6.59 9.97
C PHE A 82 -43.33 7.01 11.24
N ARG A 83 -42.65 7.67 12.18
CA ARG A 83 -43.30 8.21 13.38
C ARG A 83 -44.32 9.29 13.04
N MET A 84 -43.97 10.21 12.15
CA MET A 84 -44.89 11.26 11.68
C MET A 84 -46.13 10.67 10.99
N LEU A 85 -45.93 9.68 10.12
CA LEU A 85 -47.04 8.97 9.46
C LEU A 85 -47.95 8.28 10.48
N LYS A 86 -47.38 7.59 11.48
CA LYS A 86 -48.16 6.95 12.55
C LYS A 86 -48.98 7.98 13.33
N THR A 87 -48.35 9.08 13.74
CA THR A 87 -49.03 10.16 14.47
C THR A 87 -50.21 10.73 13.68
N ALA A 88 -50.02 11.02 12.39
CA ALA A 88 -51.08 11.53 11.52
C ALA A 88 -52.27 10.56 11.40
N ILE A 89 -52.01 9.24 11.35
CA ILE A 89 -53.06 8.22 11.31
C ILE A 89 -53.79 8.11 12.66
N THR A 90 -53.08 8.21 13.78
CA THR A 90 -53.66 8.00 15.12
C THR A 90 -54.38 9.22 15.68
N GLU A 91 -53.92 10.43 15.39
CA GLU A 91 -54.50 11.68 15.92
C GLU A 91 -55.63 12.25 15.05
N GLY A 92 -55.87 11.67 13.86
CA GLY A 92 -56.97 12.06 12.96
C GLY A 92 -58.33 11.43 13.28
N ARG A 93 -58.54 10.90 14.50
CA ARG A 93 -59.82 10.32 14.97
C ARG A 93 -60.52 11.21 15.98
#